data_AF-A0A8B7DY67-F1
#
_entry.id   AF-A0A8B7DY67-F1
#
_cell.length_a   1.000
_cell.length_b   1.000
_cell.length_c   1.000
_cell.angle_alpha   90.00
_cell.angle_beta   90.00
_cell.angle_gamma   90.00
#
_symmetry.space_group_name_H-M   'P 1'
#
loop_
_entity.id
_entity.type
_entity.pdbx_description
1 polymer ?
#
loop_
_entity_poly.entity_id
_entity_poly.type
_entity_poly.pdbx_seq_one_letter_code
_entity_poly.pdbx_strand_id
1 'polypeptide(L)'
;MQIIVQTLKASMNELMLLLLLVMIPMVIFSTLIYYAEKNANVNLLTSIPDYFWWAIVTMTTLGYGDIVPQSGLGKLVGAICALSGILILALPVSVVGRNFTIFYAYAQARLRLPQTKKAALSKVDRKLLNQQTNNASCHDNSLSTKDISNGSSPIIRWVSPQQNYGRRPAINTNMSFEINKQKSSLNLRTSII
;
A
#
# COMPACT_ATOMS: atom_id res chain seq x y z
N MET A 1 -24.50 -0.15 15.54
CA MET A 1 -23.69 0.33 14.40
C MET A 1 -22.34 0.96 14.78
N GLN A 2 -22.10 1.33 16.05
CA GLN A 2 -20.84 1.99 16.48
C GLN A 2 -19.57 1.14 16.31
N ILE A 3 -19.72 -0.19 16.38
CA ILE A 3 -18.62 -1.16 16.32
C ILE A 3 -17.86 -1.07 14.98
N ILE A 4 -18.58 -0.90 13.86
CA ILE A 4 -17.99 -0.79 12.50
C ILE A 4 -17.16 0.48 12.34
N VAL A 5 -17.63 1.60 12.92
CA VAL A 5 -16.94 2.89 12.88
C VAL A 5 -15.62 2.82 13.66
N GLN A 6 -15.62 2.14 14.80
CA GLN A 6 -14.43 1.98 15.64
C GLN A 6 -13.39 1.07 14.98
N THR A 7 -13.83 0.01 14.28
CA THR A 7 -12.97 -0.85 13.48
C THR A 7 -12.41 -0.12 12.25
N LEU A 8 -13.22 0.69 11.56
CA LEU A 8 -12.75 1.51 10.45
C LEU A 8 -11.73 2.54 10.92
N LYS A 9 -11.99 3.27 12.01
CA LYS A 9 -11.11 4.32 12.53
C LYS A 9 -9.71 3.81 12.89
N ALA A 10 -9.60 2.57 13.36
CA ALA A 10 -8.30 1.94 13.61
C ALA A 10 -7.49 1.68 12.32
N SER A 11 -8.16 1.48 11.18
CA SER A 11 -7.54 1.21 9.87
C SER A 11 -7.69 2.37 8.87
N MET A 12 -8.21 3.52 9.31
CA MET A 12 -8.55 4.63 8.42
C MET A 12 -7.33 5.23 7.74
N ASN A 13 -6.17 5.30 8.40
CA ASN A 13 -4.98 5.90 7.79
C ASN A 13 -4.48 5.10 6.57
N GLU A 14 -4.52 3.77 6.65
CA GLU A 14 -4.12 2.90 5.52
C GLU A 14 -5.13 2.98 4.38
N LEU A 15 -6.43 2.98 4.71
CA LEU A 15 -7.50 3.10 3.73
C LEU A 15 -7.55 4.49 3.07
N MET A 16 -7.24 5.55 3.82
CA MET A 16 -7.21 6.92 3.32
C MET A 16 -6.05 7.14 2.36
N LEU A 17 -4.88 6.52 2.60
CA LEU A 17 -3.76 6.51 1.65
C LEU A 17 -4.13 5.80 0.35
N LEU A 18 -4.80 4.65 0.44
CA LEU A 18 -5.30 3.88 -0.69
C LEU A 18 -6.31 4.69 -1.52
N LEU A 19 -7.23 5.38 -0.85
CA LEU A 19 -8.27 6.17 -1.48
C LEU A 19 -7.67 7.43 -2.12
N LEU A 20 -6.75 8.12 -1.45
CA LEU A 20 -6.03 9.28 -1.98
C LEU A 20 -5.22 8.94 -3.23
N LEU A 21 -4.59 7.76 -3.27
CA LEU A 21 -3.86 7.26 -4.43
C LEU A 21 -4.75 7.16 -5.68
N VAL A 22 -6.01 6.75 -5.53
CA VAL A 22 -6.97 6.62 -6.65
C VAL A 22 -7.66 7.95 -6.96
N MET A 23 -7.84 8.82 -5.96
CA MET A 23 -8.51 10.12 -6.15
C MET A 23 -7.69 11.13 -6.96
N ILE A 24 -6.36 11.13 -6.85
CA ILE A 24 -5.51 12.02 -7.67
C ILE A 24 -5.72 11.80 -9.17
N PRO A 25 -5.53 10.58 -9.72
CA PRO A 25 -5.70 10.34 -11.15
C PRO A 25 -7.15 10.49 -11.61
N MET A 26 -8.15 10.23 -10.77
CA MET A 26 -9.56 10.54 -11.05
C MET A 26 -9.78 11.99 -11.47
N VAL A 27 -9.28 12.94 -10.68
CA VAL A 27 -9.45 14.37 -10.93
C VAL A 27 -8.72 14.79 -12.21
N ILE A 28 -7.54 14.22 -12.45
CA ILE A 28 -6.74 14.48 -13.66
C ILE A 28 -7.50 14.03 -14.91
N PHE A 29 -7.99 12.79 -14.95
CA PHE A 29 -8.72 12.26 -16.10
C PHE A 29 -10.07 12.95 -16.31
N SER A 30 -10.77 13.29 -15.23
CA SER A 30 -12.02 14.07 -15.28
C SER A 30 -11.81 15.44 -15.94
N THR A 31 -10.70 16.11 -15.60
CA THR A 31 -10.35 17.40 -16.22
C THR A 31 -9.95 17.22 -17.69
N LEU A 32 -9.17 16.18 -18.01
CA LEU A 32 -8.76 15.86 -19.38
C LEU A 32 -9.95 15.62 -20.30
N ILE A 33 -10.94 14.83 -19.86
CA ILE A 33 -12.10 14.50 -20.68
C ILE A 33 -13.01 15.72 -20.87
N TYR A 34 -13.15 16.57 -19.84
CA TYR A 34 -13.86 17.83 -19.93
C TYR A 34 -13.26 18.73 -21.02
N TYR A 35 -11.93 18.88 -21.04
CA TYR A 35 -11.27 19.65 -22.10
C TYR A 35 -11.39 19.00 -23.48
N ALA A 36 -11.30 17.66 -23.57
CA ALA A 36 -11.39 16.93 -24.84
C ALA A 36 -12.78 17.06 -25.50
N GLU A 37 -13.86 17.05 -24.71
CA GLU A 37 -15.23 17.21 -25.20
C GLU A 37 -15.62 18.68 -25.39
N LYS A 38 -15.15 19.59 -24.52
CA LYS A 38 -15.35 21.04 -24.67
C LYS A 38 -14.84 21.56 -26.02
N ASN A 39 -13.69 21.07 -26.46
CA ASN A 39 -13.11 21.45 -27.75
C ASN A 39 -13.90 20.92 -28.96
N ALA A 40 -14.72 19.90 -28.77
CA ALA A 40 -15.46 19.24 -29.85
C ALA A 40 -16.91 19.75 -30.01
N ASN A 41 -17.36 20.73 -29.20
CA ASN A 41 -18.71 21.32 -29.23
C ASN A 41 -19.86 20.28 -29.20
N VAL A 42 -19.62 19.11 -28.61
CA VAL A 42 -20.61 18.04 -28.47
C VAL A 42 -21.42 18.28 -27.18
N ASN A 43 -22.62 18.83 -27.32
CA ASN A 43 -23.49 19.28 -26.21
C ASN A 43 -24.15 18.14 -25.40
N LEU A 44 -23.70 16.90 -25.51
CA LEU A 44 -24.35 15.74 -24.86
C LEU A 44 -24.08 15.66 -23.35
N LEU A 45 -23.00 16.29 -22.88
CA LEU A 45 -22.58 16.30 -21.49
C LEU A 45 -22.73 17.73 -20.96
N THR A 46 -23.95 18.06 -20.57
CA THR A 46 -24.37 19.44 -20.30
C THR A 46 -23.81 19.98 -18.97
N SER A 47 -23.41 19.11 -18.03
CA SER A 47 -23.01 19.51 -16.69
C SER A 47 -21.65 18.95 -16.27
N ILE A 48 -20.85 19.76 -15.57
CA ILE A 48 -19.55 19.36 -14.97
C ILE A 48 -19.64 18.06 -14.12
N PRO A 49 -20.70 17.82 -13.33
CA PRO A 49 -20.87 16.58 -12.58
C PRO A 49 -20.98 15.31 -13.43
N ASP A 50 -21.46 15.40 -14.68
CA ASP A 50 -21.64 14.23 -15.56
C ASP A 50 -20.28 13.65 -15.97
N TYR A 51 -19.32 14.53 -16.26
CA TYR A 51 -17.92 14.16 -16.54
C TYR A 51 -17.22 13.58 -15.31
N PHE A 52 -17.57 14.05 -14.11
CA PHE A 52 -17.05 13.53 -12.86
C PHE A 52 -17.57 12.11 -12.59
N TRP A 53 -18.87 11.88 -12.79
CA TRP A 53 -19.49 10.55 -12.69
C TRP A 53 -18.87 9.57 -13.70
N TRP A 54 -18.74 9.98 -14.96
CA TRP A 54 -18.11 9.15 -15.99
C TRP A 54 -16.67 8.77 -15.63
N ALA A 55 -15.87 9.74 -15.15
CA ALA A 55 -14.51 9.47 -14.71
C ALA A 55 -14.49 8.46 -13.55
N ILE A 56 -15.45 8.56 -12.62
CA ILE A 56 -15.60 7.60 -11.53
C ILE A 56 -15.82 6.19 -12.05
N VAL A 57 -16.88 6.01 -12.81
CA VAL A 57 -17.33 4.71 -13.33
C VAL A 57 -16.26 4.06 -14.22
N THR A 58 -15.57 4.86 -15.04
CA THR A 58 -14.54 4.38 -15.97
C THR A 58 -13.27 3.95 -15.23
N MET A 59 -12.81 4.76 -14.28
CA MET A 59 -11.57 4.49 -13.56
C MET A 59 -11.72 3.33 -12.58
N THR A 60 -12.91 3.13 -12.01
CA THR A 60 -13.23 1.92 -11.23
C THR A 60 -13.58 0.71 -12.10
N THR A 61 -13.45 0.80 -13.42
CA THR A 61 -13.76 -0.27 -14.39
C THR A 61 -15.20 -0.78 -14.36
N LEU A 62 -16.15 0.00 -13.82
CA LEU A 62 -17.57 -0.35 -13.81
C LEU A 62 -18.16 -0.23 -15.22
N GLY A 63 -17.85 0.86 -15.91
CA GLY A 63 -18.17 1.05 -17.33
C GLY A 63 -19.66 0.87 -17.67
N TYR A 64 -20.58 1.52 -16.96
CA TYR A 64 -22.02 1.40 -17.21
C TYR A 64 -22.42 1.75 -18.65
N GLY A 65 -21.68 2.67 -19.30
CA GLY A 65 -21.95 3.09 -20.68
C GLY A 65 -23.18 3.99 -20.82
N ASP A 66 -23.70 4.50 -19.71
CA ASP A 66 -24.76 5.52 -19.63
C ASP A 66 -24.31 6.84 -20.26
N ILE A 67 -23.06 7.20 -19.99
CA ILE A 67 -22.44 8.44 -20.42
C ILE A 67 -21.12 8.07 -21.08
N VAL A 68 -20.84 8.58 -22.28
CA VAL A 68 -19.61 8.28 -23.01
C VAL A 68 -19.19 9.46 -23.89
N PRO A 69 -17.88 9.79 -23.94
CA PRO A 69 -17.37 10.85 -24.79
C PRO A 69 -17.57 10.51 -26.26
N GLN A 70 -18.08 11.46 -27.04
CA GLN A 70 -18.31 11.26 -28.48
C GLN A 70 -17.15 11.76 -29.34
N SER A 71 -16.32 12.68 -28.82
CA SER A 71 -15.14 13.20 -29.48
C SER A 71 -14.10 12.11 -29.73
N GLY A 72 -13.41 12.18 -30.88
CA GLY A 72 -12.29 11.27 -31.18
C GLY A 72 -11.17 11.37 -30.14
N LEU A 73 -10.88 12.58 -29.66
CA LEU A 73 -9.91 12.80 -28.57
C LEU A 73 -10.43 12.26 -27.23
N GLY A 74 -11.73 12.41 -26.95
CA GLY A 74 -12.33 11.90 -25.73
C GLY A 74 -12.29 10.37 -25.64
N LYS A 75 -12.49 9.67 -26.77
CA LYS A 75 -12.35 8.22 -26.85
C LYS A 75 -10.92 7.74 -26.62
N LEU A 76 -9.92 8.45 -27.16
CA LEU A 76 -8.50 8.15 -26.90
C LEU A 76 -8.15 8.32 -25.41
N VAL A 77 -8.58 9.43 -24.81
CA VAL A 77 -8.40 9.69 -23.37
C VAL A 77 -9.11 8.62 -22.54
N GLY A 78 -10.32 8.21 -22.92
CA GLY A 78 -11.06 7.13 -22.27
C GLY A 78 -10.35 5.78 -22.34
N ALA A 79 -9.74 5.44 -23.47
CA ALA A 79 -8.95 4.22 -23.60
C ALA A 79 -7.70 4.23 -22.68
N ILE A 80 -7.00 5.36 -22.63
CA ILE A 80 -5.84 5.54 -21.72
C ILE A 80 -6.30 5.50 -20.27
N CYS A 81 -7.44 6.13 -19.95
CA CYS A 81 -8.03 6.12 -18.62
C CYS A 81 -8.33 4.70 -18.15
N ALA A 82 -9.03 3.89 -18.97
CA ALA A 82 -9.35 2.51 -18.63
C ALA A 82 -8.11 1.64 -18.36
N LEU A 83 -7.07 1.76 -19.20
CA LEU A 83 -5.80 1.07 -18.96
C LEU A 83 -5.14 1.56 -17.67
N SER A 84 -5.02 2.87 -17.48
CA SER A 84 -4.40 3.46 -16.30
C SER A 84 -5.13 3.09 -15.00
N GLY A 85 -6.46 2.96 -15.04
CA GLY A 85 -7.28 2.56 -13.89
C GLY A 85 -6.89 1.20 -13.36
N ILE A 86 -6.71 0.21 -14.24
CA ILE A 86 -6.26 -1.14 -13.84
C ILE A 86 -4.85 -1.10 -13.25
N LEU A 87 -3.93 -0.34 -13.86
CA LEU A 87 -2.56 -0.18 -13.35
C LEU A 87 -2.56 0.47 -11.96
N ILE A 88 -3.36 1.52 -11.77
CA ILE A 88 -3.44 2.28 -10.52
C ILE A 88 -4.15 1.47 -9.45
N LEU A 89 -5.16 0.67 -9.77
CA LEU A 89 -5.84 -0.24 -8.84
C LEU A 89 -4.97 -1.44 -8.42
N ALA A 90 -3.96 -1.82 -9.22
CA ALA A 90 -3.03 -2.88 -8.84
C ALA A 90 -2.13 -2.49 -7.65
N LEU A 91 -1.73 -1.21 -7.57
CA LEU A 91 -0.89 -0.69 -6.49
C LEU A 91 -1.52 -0.82 -5.09
N PRO A 92 -2.75 -0.37 -4.83
CA PRO A 92 -3.37 -0.48 -3.52
C PRO A 92 -3.65 -1.93 -3.12
N VAL A 93 -4.07 -2.78 -4.06
CA VAL A 93 -4.24 -4.23 -3.81
C VAL A 93 -2.91 -4.86 -3.40
N SER A 94 -1.81 -4.48 -4.06
CA SER A 94 -0.47 -4.97 -3.72
C SER A 94 0.00 -4.50 -2.34
N VAL A 95 -0.25 -3.23 -1.98
CA VAL A 95 0.09 -2.68 -0.66
C VAL A 95 -0.70 -3.40 0.44
N VAL A 96 -2.00 -3.55 0.26
CA VAL A 96 -2.90 -4.24 1.20
C VAL A 96 -2.50 -5.72 1.33
N GLY A 97 -2.17 -6.40 0.23
CA GLY A 97 -1.69 -7.79 0.25
C GLY A 97 -0.38 -7.98 1.02
N ARG A 98 0.55 -7.01 0.92
CA ARG A 98 1.79 -7.01 1.73
C ARG A 98 1.49 -6.84 3.21
N ASN A 99 0.59 -5.93 3.59
CA ASN A 99 0.18 -5.73 4.98
C ASN A 99 -0.49 -6.99 5.58
N PHE A 100 -1.36 -7.62 4.81
CA PHE A 100 -1.98 -8.88 5.20
C PHE A 100 -0.98 -10.00 5.37
N THR A 101 -0.03 -10.18 4.44
CA THR A 101 1.01 -11.21 4.53
C THR A 101 1.81 -11.08 5.83
N ILE A 102 2.16 -9.85 6.20
CA ILE A 102 2.85 -9.53 7.45
C ILE A 102 1.98 -9.93 8.66
N PHE A 103 0.71 -9.53 8.68
CA PHE A 103 -0.22 -9.88 9.76
C PHE A 103 -0.43 -11.40 9.89
N TYR A 104 -0.61 -12.11 8.78
CA TYR A 104 -0.77 -13.56 8.75
C TYR A 104 0.50 -14.28 9.23
N ALA A 105 1.69 -13.79 8.87
CA ALA A 105 2.95 -14.32 9.37
C ALA A 105 3.09 -14.15 10.90
N TYR A 106 2.69 -12.98 11.43
CA TYR A 106 2.65 -12.76 12.88
C TYR A 106 1.65 -13.68 13.59
N ALA A 107 0.45 -13.86 13.02
CA ALA A 107 -0.56 -14.76 13.55
C ALA A 107 -0.06 -16.21 13.61
N GLN A 108 0.57 -16.71 12.53
CA GLN A 108 1.15 -18.06 12.51
C GLN A 108 2.32 -18.22 13.49
N ALA A 109 3.20 -17.22 13.61
CA ALA A 109 4.31 -17.26 14.57
C ALA A 109 3.79 -17.38 16.02
N ARG A 110 2.67 -16.74 16.36
CA ARG A 110 2.05 -16.87 17.69
C ARG A 110 1.46 -18.24 17.97
N LEU A 111 0.98 -18.94 16.94
CA LEU A 111 0.45 -20.31 17.08
C LEU A 111 1.58 -21.34 17.25
N ARG A 112 2.74 -21.13 16.62
CA ARG A 112 3.91 -22.02 16.73
C ARG A 112 4.72 -21.84 18.04
N LEU A 113 4.43 -20.84 18.86
CA LEU A 113 5.13 -20.63 20.12
C LEU A 113 4.58 -21.54 21.24
N PRO A 114 5.45 -22.26 21.98
CA PRO A 114 5.03 -23.04 23.15
C PRO A 114 4.38 -22.13 24.21
N GLN A 115 3.39 -22.68 24.93
CA GLN A 115 2.52 -21.98 25.90
C GLN A 115 3.31 -21.08 26.88
N THR A 116 4.50 -21.49 27.30
CA THR A 116 5.38 -20.73 28.22
C THR A 116 5.90 -19.41 27.65
N LYS A 117 6.09 -19.29 26.34
CA LYS A 117 6.59 -18.05 25.69
C LYS A 117 5.48 -17.04 25.38
N LYS A 118 4.21 -17.47 25.36
CA LYS A 118 3.05 -16.59 25.13
C LYS A 118 2.90 -15.55 26.25
N ALA A 119 3.13 -15.96 27.51
CA ALA A 119 3.09 -15.06 28.66
C ALA A 119 4.15 -13.95 28.56
N ALA A 120 5.36 -14.28 28.09
CA ALA A 120 6.43 -13.29 27.89
C ALA A 120 6.13 -12.33 26.73
N LEU A 121 5.57 -12.82 25.62
CA LEU A 121 5.24 -11.99 24.45
C LEU A 121 4.17 -10.94 24.77
N SER A 122 3.17 -11.30 25.58
CA SER A 122 2.14 -10.35 26.03
C SER A 122 2.69 -9.20 26.90
N LYS A 123 3.81 -9.42 27.62
CA LYS A 123 4.49 -8.38 28.40
C LYS A 123 5.29 -7.43 27.51
N VAL A 124 5.89 -7.97 26.43
CA VAL A 124 6.60 -7.17 25.43
C VAL A 124 5.61 -6.32 24.63
N ASP A 125 4.50 -6.88 24.16
CA ASP A 125 3.44 -6.12 23.49
C ASP A 125 2.90 -4.98 24.37
N ARG A 126 2.66 -5.26 25.67
CA ARG A 126 2.21 -4.23 26.61
C ARG A 126 3.22 -3.10 26.79
N LYS A 127 4.52 -3.41 26.79
CA LYS A 127 5.57 -2.39 26.84
C LYS A 127 5.64 -1.57 25.55
N LEU A 128 5.50 -2.19 24.38
CA LEU A 128 5.48 -1.49 23.09
C LEU A 128 4.26 -0.57 22.94
N LEU A 129 3.09 -1.02 23.40
CA LEU A 129 1.87 -0.19 23.46
C LEU A 129 2.01 1.00 24.43
N ASN A 130 2.60 0.77 25.63
CA ASN A 130 2.92 1.86 26.57
C ASN A 130 4.00 2.82 26.01
N GLN A 131 4.89 2.32 25.15
CA GLN A 131 5.90 3.15 24.51
C GLN A 131 5.28 3.97 23.37
N GLN A 132 4.41 3.40 22.53
CA GLN A 132 3.70 4.17 21.50
C GLN A 132 2.75 5.22 22.09
N THR A 133 2.15 4.99 23.26
CA THR A 133 1.35 6.01 23.97
C THR A 133 2.23 7.13 24.55
N ASN A 134 3.40 6.81 25.09
CA ASN A 134 4.38 7.83 25.51
C ASN A 134 4.96 8.62 24.32
N ASN A 135 5.12 7.99 23.16
CA ASN A 135 5.68 8.61 21.95
C ASN A 135 4.64 9.41 21.16
N ALA A 136 3.37 8.98 21.18
CA ALA A 136 2.25 9.74 20.61
C ALA A 136 1.89 10.98 21.44
N SER A 137 2.34 11.04 22.71
CA SER A 137 2.22 12.23 23.55
C SER A 137 3.16 13.38 23.12
N CYS A 138 4.08 13.16 22.18
CA CYS A 138 5.03 14.18 21.70
C CYS A 138 4.68 14.80 20.34
N HIS A 139 3.45 14.64 19.84
CA HIS A 139 3.01 15.28 18.60
C HIS A 139 1.71 16.09 18.75
N ASP A 140 1.44 16.63 19.95
CA ASP A 140 0.45 17.67 20.20
C ASP A 140 1.08 18.72 21.14
N ASN A 141 1.82 19.67 20.55
CA ASN A 141 2.02 21.06 21.03
C ASN A 141 3.30 21.66 20.39
N SER A 142 3.23 22.05 19.12
CA SER A 142 4.15 23.05 18.57
C SER A 142 3.56 23.80 17.38
N LEU A 143 2.38 24.39 17.57
CA LEU A 143 1.96 25.55 16.78
C LEU A 143 1.47 26.67 17.70
N SER A 144 2.37 27.21 18.52
CA SER A 144 2.27 28.60 18.96
C SER A 144 3.59 29.15 19.47
N THR A 145 3.93 30.29 18.86
CA THR A 145 4.59 31.46 19.41
C THR A 145 6.08 31.39 19.82
N LYS A 146 6.87 32.16 19.04
CA LYS A 146 7.93 33.11 19.44
C LYS A 146 9.02 32.63 20.41
N ASP A 147 10.27 32.70 19.94
CA ASP A 147 11.37 33.53 20.50
C ASP A 147 12.67 33.13 19.75
N ILE A 148 13.19 33.96 18.84
CA ILE A 148 14.23 34.98 19.07
C ILE A 148 15.48 34.44 19.78
N SER A 149 16.56 34.35 18.99
CA SER A 149 17.99 34.52 19.30
C SER A 149 18.53 33.99 20.64
N ASN A 150 19.52 33.09 20.58
CA ASN A 150 20.91 33.49 20.81
C ASN A 150 21.85 32.33 20.43
N GLY A 151 23.09 32.68 20.12
CA GLY A 151 24.05 31.81 19.45
C GLY A 151 24.70 30.70 20.28
N SER A 152 25.71 30.13 19.62
CA SER A 152 26.79 29.30 20.14
C SER A 152 26.59 27.78 19.97
N SER A 153 27.04 27.31 18.79
CA SER A 153 27.47 25.93 18.57
C SER A 153 28.43 25.47 19.67
N PRO A 154 28.40 24.17 19.99
CA PRO A 154 29.63 23.42 19.76
C PRO A 154 29.38 22.13 18.97
N ILE A 155 30.40 21.81 18.17
CA ILE A 155 30.55 20.62 17.34
C ILE A 155 30.36 19.36 18.18
N ILE A 156 29.21 18.68 18.00
CA ILE A 156 29.03 17.28 18.39
C ILE A 156 29.29 16.43 17.16
N ARG A 157 30.47 15.80 17.19
CA ARG A 157 30.95 14.77 16.28
C ARG A 157 29.89 13.66 16.11
N TRP A 158 29.36 13.52 14.90
CA TRP A 158 28.55 12.36 14.51
C TRP A 158 29.41 11.09 14.56
N VAL A 159 29.40 10.41 15.71
CA VAL A 159 29.81 9.00 15.79
C VAL A 159 28.65 8.19 15.21
N SER A 160 28.81 7.79 13.95
CA SER A 160 27.92 6.84 13.28
C SER A 160 27.99 5.48 14.01
N PRO A 161 26.85 4.89 14.44
CA PRO A 161 26.82 3.50 14.87
C PRO A 161 26.98 2.59 13.65
N GLN A 162 28.21 2.22 13.31
CA GLN A 162 28.48 1.01 12.53
C GLN A 162 28.48 -0.18 13.50
N GLN A 163 27.30 -0.73 13.78
CA GLN A 163 27.17 -1.95 14.58
C GLN A 163 26.35 -3.01 13.82
N ASN A 164 27.09 -3.74 12.98
CA ASN A 164 27.06 -5.20 12.98
C ASN A 164 25.77 -5.89 12.48
N TYR A 165 25.53 -5.76 11.16
CA TYR A 165 24.73 -6.74 10.40
C TYR A 165 25.59 -7.96 10.07
N GLY A 166 26.11 -8.62 11.11
CA GLY A 166 26.95 -9.80 11.01
C GLY A 166 26.11 -11.08 10.89
N ARG A 167 26.41 -11.85 9.84
CA ARG A 167 26.09 -13.27 9.61
C ARG A 167 24.68 -13.63 9.11
N ARG A 168 24.51 -13.53 7.79
CA ARG A 168 23.78 -14.57 7.06
C ARG A 168 24.63 -15.86 7.08
N PRO A 169 24.11 -17.03 7.48
CA PRO A 169 24.82 -18.28 7.24
C PRO A 169 24.90 -18.53 5.73
N ALA A 170 26.09 -18.85 5.24
CA ALA A 170 26.30 -19.32 3.87
C ALA A 170 25.42 -20.55 3.64
N ILE A 171 24.45 -20.43 2.74
CA ILE A 171 23.69 -21.58 2.24
C ILE A 171 24.70 -22.42 1.46
N ASN A 172 25.08 -23.54 2.05
CA ASN A 172 25.93 -24.55 1.44
C ASN A 172 25.24 -25.07 0.17
N THR A 173 25.73 -24.66 -0.99
CA THR A 173 25.22 -25.05 -2.32
C THR A 173 25.41 -26.54 -2.62
N ASN A 174 26.18 -27.28 -1.81
CA ASN A 174 26.39 -28.72 -2.02
C ASN A 174 25.15 -29.54 -1.67
N MET A 175 24.23 -29.05 -0.81
CA MET A 175 23.02 -29.78 -0.44
C MET A 175 21.95 -29.76 -1.55
N SER A 176 21.92 -28.72 -2.40
CA SER A 176 21.01 -28.64 -3.54
C SER A 176 21.40 -29.59 -4.70
N PHE A 177 22.67 -30.01 -4.77
CA PHE A 177 23.14 -30.93 -5.81
C PHE A 177 22.77 -32.38 -5.52
N GLU A 178 22.76 -32.79 -4.24
CA GLU A 178 22.34 -34.15 -3.85
C GLU A 178 20.85 -34.42 -4.06
N ILE A 179 19.99 -33.41 -3.90
CA ILE A 179 18.55 -33.55 -4.15
C ILE A 179 18.26 -33.80 -5.64
N ASN A 180 19.01 -33.17 -6.56
CA ASN A 180 18.83 -33.41 -7.99
C ASN A 180 19.38 -34.76 -8.45
N LYS A 181 20.44 -35.28 -7.81
CA LYS A 181 20.97 -36.62 -8.12
C LYS A 181 20.04 -37.76 -7.67
N GLN A 182 19.32 -37.58 -6.56
CA GLN A 182 18.32 -38.56 -6.11
C GLN A 182 17.06 -38.55 -7.00
N LYS A 183 16.62 -37.37 -7.44
CA LYS A 183 15.41 -37.22 -8.27
C LYS A 183 15.56 -37.80 -9.69
N SER A 184 16.77 -37.80 -10.26
CA SER A 184 17.00 -38.45 -11.57
C SER A 184 17.00 -39.97 -11.50
N SER A 185 17.41 -40.58 -10.39
CA SER A 185 17.40 -42.05 -10.23
C SER A 185 16.00 -42.64 -10.06
N LEU A 186 15.06 -41.85 -9.52
CA LEU A 186 13.66 -42.25 -9.37
C LEU A 186 12.89 -42.17 -10.70
N ASN A 187 13.11 -41.13 -11.51
CA ASN A 187 12.45 -41.02 -12.82
C ASN A 187 12.91 -42.08 -13.83
N LEU A 188 14.13 -42.62 -13.70
CA LEU A 188 14.61 -43.68 -14.59
C LEU A 188 14.05 -45.08 -14.22
N ARG A 189 13.54 -45.27 -13.00
CA ARG A 189 12.97 -46.55 -12.54
C ARG A 189 11.47 -46.68 -12.79
N THR A 190 10.75 -45.57 -12.97
CA THR A 190 9.30 -45.57 -13.27
C THR A 190 8.99 -45.64 -14.77
N SER A 191 10.02 -45.69 -15.64
CA SER A 191 9.85 -45.73 -17.09
C SER A 191 10.15 -47.10 -17.73
N ILE A 192 10.44 -48.13 -16.92
CA ILE A 192 10.71 -49.52 -17.36
C ILE A 192 9.74 -50.53 -16.71
N ILE A 193 8.62 -50.08 -16.17
CA ILE A 193 7.50 -50.96 -15.80
C ILE A 193 6.23 -50.42 -16.44
#